data_AF-A0A2G9MXG9-F1
#
_entry.id   AF-A0A2G9MXG9-F1
#
_cell.length_a   1.000
_cell.length_b   1.000
_cell.length_c   1.000
_cell.angle_alpha   90.00
_cell.angle_beta   90.00
_cell.angle_gamma   90.00
#
_symmetry.space_group_name_H-M   'P 1'
#
loop_
_entity.id
_entity.type
_entity.pdbx_description
1 polymer ?
#
loop_
_entity_poly.entity_id
_entity_poly.type
_entity_poly.pdbx_seq_one_letter_code
_entity_poly.pdbx_strand_id
1 'polypeptide(L)'
;MPGVLEIFLRQFRSLIILILFFAALVSFFLDDILEAGIILILVILNAVIGAYHEFRAEKALDALKKFQPHEVKVLRGGAESIINSEDLVLGDIVALSAGDKVPADGRIIDGARLRVDESTLTGESNSVSKIRRASKGAHSRRKKKHALLGHPDNFRQGAPGG
;
A
#
# COMPACT_ATOMS: atom_id res chain seq x y z
N MET A 1 -6.44 -1.73 -20.85
CA MET A 1 -5.56 -0.57 -21.10
C MET A 1 -6.05 0.10 -22.37
N PRO A 2 -6.28 1.41 -22.39
CA PRO A 2 -6.71 2.09 -23.61
C PRO A 2 -5.67 1.87 -24.71
N GLY A 3 -6.14 1.53 -25.91
CA GLY A 3 -5.24 1.25 -27.03
C GLY A 3 -4.47 2.50 -27.47
N VAL A 4 -3.28 2.33 -28.05
CA VAL A 4 -2.45 3.43 -28.57
C VAL A 4 -3.25 4.32 -29.54
N LEU A 5 -4.11 3.71 -30.37
CA LEU A 5 -4.99 4.41 -31.32
C LEU A 5 -6.02 5.31 -30.62
N GLU A 6 -6.54 4.88 -29.47
CA GLU A 6 -7.54 5.61 -28.69
C GLU A 6 -6.94 6.83 -27.98
N ILE A 7 -5.71 6.69 -27.48
CA ILE A 7 -4.94 7.79 -26.89
C ILE A 7 -4.63 8.85 -27.95
N PHE A 8 -4.24 8.40 -29.16
CA PHE A 8 -3.97 9.27 -30.30
C PHE A 8 -5.23 10.05 -30.75
N LEU A 9 -6.36 9.36 -30.94
CA LEU A 9 -7.64 10.00 -31.32
C LEU A 9 -8.14 11.00 -30.26
N ARG A 10 -7.90 10.73 -28.97
CA ARG A 10 -8.26 11.67 -27.89
C ARG A 10 -7.40 12.93 -27.92
N GLN A 11 -6.13 12.81 -28.30
CA GLN A 11 -5.23 13.96 -28.48
C GLN A 11 -5.72 14.91 -29.58
N PHE A 12 -6.27 14.42 -30.68
CA PHE A 12 -6.82 15.26 -31.76
C PHE A 12 -8.02 16.14 -31.34
N ARG A 13 -8.73 15.80 -30.25
CA ARG A 13 -9.83 16.62 -29.72
C ARG A 13 -9.36 17.70 -28.74
N SER A 14 -8.07 17.74 -28.42
CA SER A 14 -7.50 18.80 -27.60
C SER A 14 -7.45 20.10 -28.40
N LEU A 15 -8.04 21.17 -27.85
CA LEU A 15 -8.01 22.51 -28.43
C LEU A 15 -6.58 22.96 -28.77
N ILE A 16 -5.60 22.55 -27.96
CA ILE A 16 -4.18 22.87 -28.15
C ILE A 16 -3.63 22.24 -29.43
N ILE A 17 -3.99 21.00 -29.73
CA ILE A 17 -3.51 20.28 -30.92
C ILE A 17 -4.15 20.84 -32.19
N LEU A 18 -5.42 21.26 -32.13
CA LEU A 18 -6.08 21.95 -33.24
C LEU A 18 -5.40 23.28 -33.58
N ILE A 19 -5.01 24.06 -32.57
CA ILE A 19 -4.28 25.33 -32.77
C ILE A 19 -2.90 25.07 -33.41
N LEU A 20 -2.16 24.07 -32.90
CA LEU A 20 -0.85 23.68 -33.46
C LEU A 20 -0.96 23.18 -34.90
N PHE A 21 -1.99 22.40 -35.21
CA PHE A 21 -2.25 21.91 -36.57
C PHE A 21 -2.54 23.06 -37.53
N PHE A 22 -3.36 24.03 -37.11
CA PHE A 22 -3.68 25.20 -37.94
C PHE A 22 -2.45 26.11 -38.15
N ALA A 23 -1.62 26.31 -37.12
CA ALA A 23 -0.36 27.03 -37.23
C ALA A 23 0.62 26.33 -38.18
N ALA A 24 0.78 25.01 -38.08
CA ALA A 24 1.62 24.23 -38.97
C ALA A 24 1.13 24.29 -40.43
N LEU A 25 -0.19 24.28 -40.65
CA LEU A 25 -0.78 24.41 -41.99
C LEU A 25 -0.47 25.79 -42.59
N VAL A 26 -0.66 26.86 -41.82
CA VAL A 26 -0.31 28.23 -42.25
C VAL A 26 1.18 28.33 -42.56
N SER A 27 2.03 27.84 -41.66
CA SER A 27 3.50 27.83 -41.81
C SER A 27 3.98 27.08 -43.06
N PHE A 28 3.38 25.92 -43.35
CA PHE A 28 3.70 25.13 -44.55
C PHE A 28 3.41 25.89 -45.84
N PHE A 29 2.37 26.71 -45.87
CA PHE A 29 2.09 27.59 -47.02
C PHE A 29 3.05 28.78 -47.13
N LEU A 30 3.82 29.10 -46.08
CA LEU A 30 4.83 30.16 -46.08
C LEU A 30 6.25 29.66 -46.41
N ASP A 31 6.46 28.36 -46.58
CA ASP A 31 7.76 27.71 -46.90
C ASP A 31 8.91 28.14 -45.96
N ASP A 32 8.57 28.45 -44.70
CA ASP A 32 9.46 29.15 -43.78
C ASP A 32 10.19 28.18 -42.84
N ILE A 33 11.45 27.87 -43.19
CA ILE A 33 12.36 27.01 -42.42
C ILE A 33 12.60 27.59 -41.01
N LEU A 34 12.46 28.90 -40.81
CA LEU A 34 12.59 29.52 -39.48
C LEU A 34 11.44 29.09 -38.56
N GLU A 35 10.24 28.95 -39.08
CA GLU A 35 9.07 28.57 -38.28
C GLU A 35 9.14 27.11 -37.84
N ALA A 36 9.60 26.22 -38.72
CA ALA A 36 9.94 24.84 -38.36
C ALA A 36 10.99 24.77 -37.23
N GLY A 37 12.01 25.64 -37.29
CA GLY A 37 13.04 25.75 -36.25
C GLY A 37 12.47 26.23 -34.91
N ILE A 38 11.58 27.22 -34.92
CA ILE A 38 10.91 27.74 -33.71
C ILE A 38 10.05 26.67 -33.06
N ILE A 39 9.26 25.92 -33.83
CA ILE A 39 8.42 24.82 -33.31
C ILE A 39 9.30 23.74 -32.68
N LEU A 40 10.41 23.36 -33.33
CA LEU A 40 11.33 22.35 -32.79
C LEU A 40 11.92 22.79 -31.44
N ILE A 41 12.36 24.05 -31.34
CA ILE A 41 12.86 24.62 -30.08
C ILE A 41 11.77 24.60 -29.00
N LEU A 42 10.53 24.96 -29.35
CA LEU A 42 9.40 24.95 -28.42
C LEU A 42 9.11 23.54 -27.90
N VAL A 43 9.16 22.52 -28.76
CA VAL A 43 8.96 21.12 -28.38
C VAL A 43 10.06 20.66 -27.41
N ILE A 44 11.33 20.94 -27.73
CA ILE A 44 12.46 20.58 -26.86
C ILE A 44 12.32 21.29 -25.51
N LEU A 45 11.99 22.58 -25.51
CA LEU A 45 11.82 23.37 -24.31
C LEU A 45 10.68 22.83 -23.44
N ASN A 46 9.52 22.53 -24.03
CA ASN A 46 8.40 21.93 -23.32
C ASN A 46 8.72 20.54 -22.77
N ALA A 47 9.51 19.73 -23.49
CA ALA A 47 9.95 18.43 -22.99
C ALA A 47 10.86 18.58 -21.77
N VAL A 48 11.82 19.51 -21.79
CA VAL A 48 12.73 19.78 -20.67
C VAL A 48 11.97 20.33 -19.47
N ILE A 49 11.11 21.33 -19.68
CA ILE A 49 10.27 21.92 -18.64
C ILE A 49 9.33 20.86 -18.07
N GLY A 50 8.68 20.06 -18.92
CA GLY A 50 7.80 18.96 -18.52
C GLY A 50 8.53 17.93 -17.67
N ALA A 51 9.72 17.48 -18.08
CA ALA A 51 10.54 16.57 -17.30
C ALA A 51 10.91 17.17 -15.94
N TYR A 52 11.32 18.44 -15.88
CA TYR A 52 11.65 19.12 -14.62
C TYR A 52 10.44 19.21 -13.68
N HIS A 53 9.25 19.53 -14.21
CA HIS A 53 8.02 19.56 -13.43
C HIS A 53 7.64 18.19 -12.89
N GLU A 54 7.78 17.13 -13.69
CA GLU A 54 7.52 15.75 -13.28
C GLU A 54 8.44 15.34 -12.13
N PHE A 55 9.76 15.52 -12.29
CA PHE A 55 10.74 15.21 -11.23
C PHE A 55 10.44 15.94 -9.92
N ARG A 56 10.00 17.20 -10.00
CA ARG A 56 9.71 18.01 -8.81
C ARG A 56 8.38 17.62 -8.15
N ALA A 57 7.38 17.25 -8.94
CA ALA A 57 6.11 16.73 -8.45
C ALA A 57 6.30 15.38 -7.74
N GLU A 58 7.06 14.47 -8.34
CA GLU A 58 7.37 13.16 -7.76
C GLU A 58 8.13 13.31 -6.43
N LYS A 59 9.15 14.18 -6.39
CA LYS A 59 9.91 14.45 -5.17
C LYS A 59 9.05 15.05 -4.05
N ALA A 60 8.07 15.88 -4.38
CA ALA A 60 7.15 16.44 -3.40
C ALA A 60 6.21 15.37 -2.81
N LEU A 61 5.71 14.46 -3.65
CA LEU A 61 4.89 13.33 -3.21
C LEU A 61 5.70 12.34 -2.34
N ASP A 62 6.94 12.06 -2.72
CA ASP A 62 7.83 11.20 -1.94
C ASP A 62 8.18 11.82 -0.58
N ALA A 63 8.41 13.13 -0.52
CA ALA A 63 8.62 13.83 0.75
C ALA A 63 7.37 13.75 1.64
N LEU A 64 6.17 13.88 1.06
CA LEU A 64 4.91 13.77 1.81
C LEU A 64 4.67 12.34 2.34
N LYS A 65 4.96 11.31 1.54
CA LYS A 65 4.87 9.90 1.99
C LYS A 65 5.82 9.60 3.14
N LYS A 66 7.03 10.16 3.11
CA LYS A 66 8.02 10.02 4.18
C LYS A 66 7.67 10.80 5.45
N PHE A 67 6.76 11.77 5.36
CA PHE A 67 6.32 12.61 6.49
C PHE A 67 5.06 12.11 7.21
N GLN A 68 4.60 10.88 6.93
CA GLN A 68 3.58 10.21 7.76
C GLN A 68 4.26 9.20 8.71
N PRO A 69 4.82 9.64 9.86
CA PRO A 69 5.23 8.68 10.86
C PRO A 69 4.01 7.87 11.30
N HIS A 70 4.08 6.55 11.17
CA HIS A 70 3.09 5.68 11.81
C HIS A 70 3.35 5.75 13.31
N GLU A 71 2.55 6.53 14.01
CA GLU A 71 2.59 6.57 15.47
C GLU A 71 1.96 5.30 16.05
N VAL A 72 2.60 4.77 17.09
CA VAL A 72 2.21 3.54 17.76
C VAL A 72 2.11 3.80 19.26
N LYS A 73 0.99 3.40 19.87
CA LYS A 73 0.81 3.43 21.32
C LYS A 73 1.47 2.21 21.93
N VAL A 74 2.42 2.41 22.83
CA VAL A 74 3.11 1.35 23.56
C VAL A 74 3.02 1.54 25.07
N LEU A 75 2.97 0.43 25.80
CA LEU A 75 3.01 0.40 27.26
C LEU A 75 4.43 0.04 27.71
N ARG A 76 5.19 1.03 28.21
CA ARG A 76 6.55 0.85 28.75
C ARG A 76 6.59 1.34 30.19
N GLY A 77 7.18 0.56 31.09
CA GLY A 77 7.29 0.94 32.51
C GLY A 77 5.96 1.16 33.24
N GLY A 78 4.86 0.58 32.73
CA GLY A 78 3.51 0.74 33.29
C GLY A 78 2.77 2.02 32.87
N ALA A 79 3.35 2.84 31.98
CA ALA A 79 2.71 4.02 31.41
C ALA A 79 2.55 3.89 29.90
N GLU A 80 1.46 4.44 29.37
CA GLU A 80 1.25 4.54 27.92
C GLU A 80 2.08 5.69 27.34
N SER A 81 2.71 5.43 26.20
CA SER A 81 3.51 6.41 25.46
C SER A 81 3.29 6.22 23.96
N ILE A 82 3.37 7.31 23.21
CA ILE A 82 3.29 7.28 21.75
C ILE A 82 4.72 7.37 21.22
N ILE A 83 5.10 6.41 20.38
CA ILE A 83 6.42 6.36 19.71
C ILE A 83 6.23 6.23 18.21
N ASN A 84 7.27 6.54 17.43
CA ASN A 84 7.27 6.21 16.02
C ASN A 84 7.35 4.68 15.84
N SER A 85 6.65 4.13 14.85
CA SER A 85 6.71 2.71 14.48
C SER A 85 8.13 2.20 14.23
N GLU A 86 9.03 3.08 13.76
CA GLU A 86 10.44 2.76 13.53
C GLU A 86 11.24 2.53 14.83
N ASP A 87 10.77 3.10 15.95
CA ASP A 87 11.39 2.96 17.28
C ASP A 87 10.84 1.77 18.09
N LEU A 88 9.98 0.96 17.47
CA LEU A 88 9.39 -0.23 18.09
C LEU A 88 10.44 -1.34 18.18
N VAL A 89 10.56 -1.95 19.37
CA VAL A 89 11.52 -3.02 19.63
C VAL A 89 10.84 -4.31 20.11
N LEU A 90 11.55 -5.44 19.97
CA LEU A 90 11.10 -6.73 20.48
C LEU A 90 10.85 -6.65 21.99
N GLY A 91 9.63 -6.98 22.42
CA GLY A 91 9.22 -6.94 23.82
C GLY A 91 8.29 -5.79 24.18
N ASP A 92 8.08 -4.82 23.28
CA ASP A 92 7.09 -3.78 23.46
C ASP A 92 5.65 -4.35 23.47
N ILE A 93 4.83 -3.80 24.36
CA ILE A 93 3.40 -4.08 24.40
C ILE A 93 2.69 -2.97 23.64
N VAL A 94 2.18 -3.28 22.46
CA VAL A 94 1.44 -2.33 21.61
C VAL A 94 -0.03 -2.35 21.98
N ALA A 95 -0.62 -1.17 22.19
CA ALA A 95 -2.05 -0.98 22.37
C ALA A 95 -2.69 -0.59 21.04
N LEU A 96 -3.59 -1.43 20.53
CA LEU A 96 -4.30 -1.22 19.26
C LEU A 96 -5.78 -0.96 19.51
N SER A 97 -6.31 0.07 18.86
CA SER A 97 -7.72 0.43 18.84
C SER A 97 -8.35 0.09 17.49
N ALA A 98 -9.68 0.12 17.41
CA ALA A 98 -10.38 -0.12 16.15
C ALA A 98 -9.99 0.95 15.11
N GLY A 99 -9.52 0.50 13.94
CA GLY A 99 -9.04 1.38 12.87
C GLY A 99 -7.52 1.57 12.85
N ASP A 100 -6.80 1.15 13.89
CA ASP A 100 -5.35 1.22 13.92
C ASP A 100 -4.74 0.18 12.98
N LYS A 101 -3.67 0.56 12.28
CA LYS A 101 -2.85 -0.37 11.50
C LYS A 101 -1.92 -1.14 12.43
N VAL A 102 -1.74 -2.43 12.17
CA VAL A 102 -0.80 -3.27 12.91
C VAL A 102 0.63 -2.90 12.49
N PRO A 103 1.48 -2.35 13.38
CA PRO A 103 2.79 -1.81 12.99
C PRO A 103 3.86 -2.88 12.77
N ALA A 104 3.73 -4.03 13.42
CA ALA A 104 4.66 -5.16 13.32
C ALA A 104 3.98 -6.48 13.70
N ASP A 105 4.59 -7.61 13.32
CA ASP A 105 4.13 -8.93 13.76
C ASP A 105 4.24 -9.07 15.28
N GLY A 106 3.17 -9.56 15.91
CA GLY A 106 3.09 -9.63 17.36
C GLY A 106 2.20 -10.76 17.86
N ARG A 107 2.32 -11.03 19.16
CA ARG A 107 1.45 -11.97 19.86
C ARG A 107 0.37 -11.21 20.62
N ILE A 108 -0.88 -11.61 20.43
CA ILE A 108 -2.01 -11.06 21.19
C ILE A 108 -1.87 -11.46 22.67
N ILE A 109 -1.70 -10.46 23.53
CA ILE A 109 -1.56 -10.64 24.98
C ILE A 109 -2.94 -10.61 25.64
N ASP A 110 -3.73 -9.59 25.30
CA ASP A 110 -5.09 -9.34 25.76
C ASP A 110 -5.94 -8.75 24.62
N GLY A 111 -7.25 -9.00 24.63
CA GLY A 111 -8.18 -8.50 23.61
C GLY A 111 -9.42 -9.37 23.42
N ALA A 112 -10.59 -8.75 23.44
CA ALA A 112 -11.87 -9.40 23.17
C ALA A 112 -12.30 -9.15 21.71
N ARG A 113 -12.48 -10.22 20.93
CA ARG A 113 -13.03 -10.19 19.56
C ARG A 113 -12.25 -9.34 18.55
N LEU A 114 -10.92 -9.46 18.53
CA LEU A 114 -10.08 -8.82 17.51
C LEU A 114 -10.42 -9.37 16.11
N ARG A 115 -10.73 -8.46 15.18
CA ARG A 115 -10.83 -8.73 13.74
C ARG A 115 -9.79 -7.88 13.03
N VAL A 116 -8.97 -8.51 12.20
CA VAL A 116 -7.94 -7.83 11.42
C VAL A 116 -8.29 -7.95 9.95
N ASP A 117 -8.25 -6.84 9.23
CA ASP A 117 -8.41 -6.81 7.79
C ASP A 117 -7.04 -7.06 7.13
N GLU A 118 -6.89 -8.22 6.50
CA GLU A 118 -5.65 -8.61 5.80
C GLU A 118 -5.74 -8.39 4.29
N SER A 119 -6.78 -7.69 3.79
CA SER A 119 -7.03 -7.44 2.36
C SER A 119 -5.87 -6.77 1.63
N THR A 120 -5.10 -5.92 2.32
CA THR A 120 -3.92 -5.24 1.75
C THR A 120 -2.77 -6.22 1.44
N LEU A 121 -2.73 -7.37 2.11
CA LEU A 121 -1.67 -8.37 1.97
C LEU A 121 -2.12 -9.61 1.16
N THR A 122 -3.40 -9.97 1.20
CA THR A 122 -3.92 -11.20 0.55
C THR A 122 -4.84 -10.93 -0.64
N GLY A 123 -5.32 -9.70 -0.83
CA GLY A 123 -6.27 -9.35 -1.89
C GLY A 123 -7.70 -9.85 -1.68
N GLU A 124 -7.98 -10.54 -0.56
CA GLU A 124 -9.33 -10.99 -0.20
C GLU A 124 -9.89 -10.14 0.94
N SER A 125 -11.06 -9.53 0.72
CA SER A 125 -11.70 -8.55 1.62
C SER A 125 -12.38 -9.15 2.86
N ASN A 126 -11.90 -10.29 3.36
CA ASN A 126 -12.53 -10.98 4.48
C ASN A 126 -11.70 -10.80 5.75
N SER A 127 -12.22 -9.99 6.69
CA SER A 127 -11.60 -9.79 8.00
C SER A 127 -11.44 -11.11 8.76
N VAL A 128 -10.23 -11.47 9.17
CA VAL A 128 -9.94 -12.72 9.88
C VAL A 128 -10.02 -12.49 11.39
N SER A 129 -10.75 -13.34 12.11
CA SER A 129 -10.79 -13.31 13.58
C SER A 129 -9.54 -13.97 14.14
N LYS A 130 -8.74 -13.24 14.94
CA LYS A 130 -7.60 -13.81 15.67
C LYS A 130 -8.00 -14.07 17.13
N ILE A 131 -7.95 -15.35 17.53
CA ILE A 131 -8.20 -15.81 18.90
C ILE A 131 -6.86 -16.10 19.57
N ARG A 132 -6.73 -15.74 20.86
CA ARG A 132 -5.56 -16.05 21.70
C ARG A 132 -5.30 -17.56 21.73
N ARG A 133 -4.35 -18.04 20.93
CA ARG A 133 -3.76 -19.39 21.11
C ARG A 133 -2.64 -19.30 22.14
N ALA A 134 -2.88 -19.85 23.33
CA ALA A 134 -1.84 -20.03 24.33
C ALA A 134 -0.82 -21.05 23.82
N SER A 135 0.33 -20.62 23.29
CA SER A 135 1.50 -21.48 23.25
C SER A 135 1.97 -21.66 24.69
N LYS A 136 1.79 -22.87 25.22
CA LYS A 136 2.47 -23.30 26.45
C LYS A 136 3.96 -23.26 26.15
N GLY A 137 4.70 -22.50 26.95
CA GLY A 137 6.16 -22.43 26.86
C GLY A 137 6.77 -23.82 26.98
N ALA A 138 7.49 -24.24 25.95
CA ALA A 138 8.36 -25.40 26.00
C ALA A 138 9.78 -24.94 26.36
N HIS A 139 10.01 -24.73 27.66
CA HIS A 139 11.34 -24.83 28.27
C HIS A 139 11.21 -25.46 29.66
N SER A 140 10.70 -26.68 29.69
CA SER A 140 10.98 -27.60 30.78
C SER A 140 11.31 -28.96 30.16
N ARG A 141 12.54 -29.38 30.42
CA ARG A 141 13.12 -30.66 30.04
C ARG A 141 12.12 -31.79 30.27
N ARG A 142 11.68 -32.49 29.22
CA ARG A 142 11.36 -33.91 29.33
C ARG A 142 11.41 -34.63 27.98
N LYS A 143 12.16 -35.73 28.02
CA LYS A 143 12.28 -36.78 27.00
C LYS A 143 10.93 -37.17 26.38
N LYS A 144 11.03 -37.55 25.10
CA LYS A 144 10.39 -38.70 24.44
C LYS A 144 8.95 -38.57 23.89
N LYS A 145 8.88 -38.95 22.60
CA LYS A 145 7.77 -39.53 21.80
C LYS A 145 6.80 -38.52 21.18
N HIS A 146 6.86 -38.34 19.85
CA HIS A 146 6.02 -39.00 18.83
C HIS A 146 4.52 -38.66 19.03
N ALA A 147 3.72 -38.24 18.05
CA ALA A 147 3.85 -38.23 16.61
C ALA A 147 2.86 -37.21 16.01
N LEU A 148 3.13 -36.83 14.76
CA LEU A 148 2.15 -36.30 13.81
C LEU A 148 0.92 -37.23 13.73
N LEU A 149 -0.26 -36.68 13.46
CA LEU A 149 -1.32 -37.16 12.56
C LEU A 149 -2.51 -36.20 12.73
N GLY A 150 -3.21 -35.74 11.70
CA GLY A 150 -3.82 -36.56 10.67
C GLY A 150 -5.33 -36.54 10.94
N HIS A 151 -6.08 -35.92 10.02
CA HIS A 151 -7.51 -36.16 9.82
C HIS A 151 -7.72 -37.67 9.48
N PRO A 152 -8.97 -38.18 9.40
CA PRO A 152 -10.21 -37.89 10.13
C PRO A 152 -10.64 -39.12 10.96
N ASP A 153 -11.57 -39.01 11.91
CA ASP A 153 -12.52 -40.10 12.15
C ASP A 153 -13.71 -39.70 13.03
N ASN A 154 -14.83 -40.24 12.58
CA ASN A 154 -16.22 -40.09 13.02
C ASN A 154 -16.43 -40.75 14.40
N PHE A 155 -17.31 -40.22 15.27
CA PHE A 155 -18.48 -40.95 15.80
C PHE A 155 -19.25 -40.18 16.89
N ARG A 156 -20.57 -40.43 16.85
CA ARG A 156 -21.72 -39.86 17.58
C ARG A 156 -21.80 -40.25 19.06
N GLN A 157 -22.52 -39.42 19.84
CA GLN A 157 -23.67 -39.72 20.74
C GLN A 157 -23.91 -38.48 21.65
N GLY A 158 -25.10 -37.97 21.96
CA GLY A 158 -26.46 -38.48 21.85
C GLY A 158 -27.06 -38.86 23.21
N ALA A 159 -27.39 -37.87 24.06
CA ALA A 159 -28.26 -37.93 25.28
C ALA A 159 -27.88 -38.97 26.38
N PRO A 160 -28.50 -39.05 27.59
CA PRO A 160 -29.90 -38.80 28.03
C PRO A 160 -30.01 -37.61 29.03
N GLY A 161 -31.15 -37.01 29.36
CA GLY A 161 -32.50 -37.52 29.60
C GLY A 161 -32.77 -37.51 31.11
N GLY A 162 -33.67 -36.63 31.57
CA GLY A 162 -34.08 -36.44 32.97
C GLY A 162 -34.81 -35.13 33.13
#